data_AF-A0A2S7F850-F1
#
_entry.id   AF-A0A2S7F850-F1
#
_cell.length_a   1.000
_cell.length_b   1.000
_cell.length_c   1.000
_cell.angle_alpha   90.00
_cell.angle_beta   90.00
_cell.angle_gamma   90.00
#
_symmetry.space_group_name_H-M   'P 1'
#
loop_
_entity.id
_entity.type
_entity.pdbx_description
1 polymer ?
#
loop_
_entity_poly.entity_id
_entity_poly.type
_entity_poly.pdbx_seq_one_letter_code
_entity_poly.pdbx_strand_id
1 'polypeptide(L)'
;MRKSFNKAATLLLSLAIMNVIFPVNAAEKKQYETNIEIENNKLQVDDEGNAVLELVCDSNSGFVKNNGKIEFYDVSGRQAKSSWINISGKWYYFDLNGIMVTGWQRISNKWYYFLEDGSKVTGWLMDENHWYYLGEDGMMKSSQWINIDGSWYYFNEKGIMEKDTIIDGFKINSNGISELKL
;
A
#
# COMPACT_ATOMS: atom_id res chain seq x y z
N MET A 1 16.35 6.71 22.73
CA MET A 1 15.54 6.74 21.48
C MET A 1 16.13 7.76 20.53
N ARG A 2 16.87 7.31 19.51
CA ARG A 2 17.31 8.15 18.39
C ARG A 2 16.19 8.16 17.35
N LYS A 3 15.50 9.29 17.18
CA LYS A 3 14.81 9.57 15.93
C LYS A 3 15.85 10.14 14.98
N SER A 4 16.25 9.37 13.98
CA SER A 4 17.07 9.87 12.89
C SER A 4 16.21 10.83 12.06
N PHE A 5 16.44 12.13 12.21
CA PHE A 5 15.95 13.11 11.27
C PHE A 5 16.87 13.09 10.05
N ASN A 6 16.29 12.97 8.86
CA ASN A 6 17.03 13.04 7.60
C ASN A 6 17.79 14.38 7.56
N LYS A 7 19.12 14.32 7.39
CA LYS A 7 20.03 15.48 7.32
C LYS A 7 19.59 16.56 6.32
N ALA A 8 18.76 16.22 5.33
CA ALA A 8 18.22 17.14 4.34
C ALA A 8 17.20 18.15 4.91
N ALA A 9 16.35 17.74 5.87
CA ALA A 9 15.34 18.64 6.43
C ALA A 9 15.94 19.70 7.38
N THR A 10 17.04 19.36 8.06
CA THR A 10 17.74 20.28 8.96
C THR A 10 18.54 21.34 8.20
N LEU A 11 18.97 21.06 6.97
CA LEU A 11 19.72 21.99 6.13
C LEU A 11 18.81 23.06 5.49
N LEU A 12 17.58 22.68 5.14
CA LEU A 12 16.58 23.59 4.56
C LEU A 12 16.14 24.68 5.56
N LEU A 13 16.04 24.33 6.85
CA LEU A 13 15.71 25.31 7.89
C LEU A 13 16.90 26.24 8.20
N SER A 14 18.15 25.78 8.06
CA SER A 14 19.32 26.64 8.31
C SER A 14 19.60 27.63 7.17
N LEU A 15 19.29 27.29 5.91
CA LEU A 15 19.47 28.21 4.78
C LEU A 15 18.37 29.28 4.72
N ALA A 16 17.12 28.93 5.05
CA ALA A 16 16.02 29.91 5.10
C ALA A 16 16.26 30.99 6.17
N ILE A 17 16.95 30.67 7.27
CA ILE A 17 17.29 31.63 8.33
C ILE A 17 18.53 32.47 7.96
N MET A 18 19.44 31.95 7.12
CA MET A 18 20.67 32.67 6.75
C MET A 18 20.41 33.87 5.82
N ASN A 19 19.27 33.90 5.11
CA ASN A 19 18.86 35.01 4.22
C ASN A 19 18.18 36.19 4.93
N VAL A 20 18.08 36.19 6.27
CA VAL A 20 17.41 37.28 7.01
C VAL A 20 18.41 38.33 7.56
N ILE A 21 19.73 38.09 7.51
CA ILE A 21 20.69 38.89 8.31
C ILE A 21 21.81 39.57 7.51
N PHE A 22 22.14 39.18 6.27
CA PHE A 22 23.19 39.85 5.49
C PHE A 22 22.79 40.10 4.03
N PRO A 23 22.86 41.36 3.54
CA PRO A 23 22.63 41.64 2.12
C PRO A 23 23.83 41.14 1.31
N VAL A 24 23.63 40.08 0.53
CA VAL A 24 24.64 39.56 -0.41
C VAL A 24 24.60 40.41 -1.69
N ASN A 25 25.74 40.97 -2.10
CA ASN A 25 25.82 41.80 -3.31
C ASN A 25 25.74 40.94 -4.59
N ALA A 26 25.37 41.58 -5.71
CA ALA A 26 25.11 40.91 -6.99
C ALA A 26 26.31 40.15 -7.59
N ALA A 27 27.55 40.39 -7.14
CA ALA A 27 28.74 39.74 -7.67
C ALA A 27 29.04 38.36 -7.04
N GLU A 28 28.47 38.03 -5.88
CA GLU A 28 28.65 36.74 -5.20
C GLU A 28 27.58 35.69 -5.57
N LYS A 29 26.55 36.06 -6.33
CA LYS A 29 25.46 35.16 -6.77
C LYS A 29 25.91 34.00 -7.69
N LYS A 30 27.13 34.03 -8.23
CA LYS A 30 27.62 33.04 -9.22
C LYS A 30 28.27 31.78 -8.63
N GLN A 31 28.42 31.67 -7.31
CA GLN A 31 29.15 30.55 -6.69
C GLN A 31 28.26 29.52 -5.97
N TYR A 32 26.95 29.76 -5.85
CA TYR A 32 26.01 28.84 -5.20
C TYR A 32 24.88 28.41 -6.14
N GLU A 33 25.23 28.05 -7.37
CA GLU A 33 24.36 27.18 -8.18
C GLU A 33 24.47 25.76 -7.61
N THR A 34 23.82 25.50 -6.48
CA THR A 34 23.64 24.12 -6.01
C THR A 34 22.58 23.49 -6.90
N ASN A 35 23.03 22.81 -7.96
CA ASN A 35 22.24 21.85 -8.70
C ASN A 35 21.90 20.69 -7.76
N ILE A 36 20.84 20.86 -6.96
CA ILE A 36 20.24 19.76 -6.21
C ILE A 36 19.30 19.07 -7.20
N GLU A 37 19.80 18.03 -7.87
CA GLU A 37 18.93 17.07 -8.56
C GLU A 37 18.11 16.33 -7.49
N ILE A 38 16.89 16.80 -7.27
CA ILE A 38 15.82 15.99 -6.69
C ILE A 38 15.14 15.40 -7.90
N GLU A 39 15.27 14.08 -8.13
CA GLU A 39 14.65 13.38 -9.26
C GLU A 39 13.24 13.95 -9.53
N ASN A 40 13.10 14.57 -10.71
CA ASN A 40 11.88 15.13 -11.31
C ASN A 40 11.31 16.45 -10.75
N ASN A 41 11.96 17.15 -9.80
CA ASN A 41 11.53 18.49 -9.36
C ASN A 41 12.55 19.57 -9.74
N LYS A 42 12.16 20.52 -10.59
CA LYS A 42 13.02 21.66 -10.95
C LYS A 42 12.89 22.76 -9.91
N LEU A 43 13.98 23.03 -9.21
CA LEU A 43 14.16 24.29 -8.50
C LEU A 43 14.52 25.36 -9.53
N GLN A 44 13.67 26.38 -9.67
CA GLN A 44 13.92 27.53 -10.53
C GLN A 44 14.13 28.78 -9.66
N VAL A 45 14.83 29.77 -10.19
CA VAL A 45 14.96 31.08 -9.56
C VAL A 45 14.16 32.05 -10.41
N ASP A 46 13.19 32.74 -9.81
CA ASP A 46 12.42 33.75 -10.53
C ASP A 46 13.24 35.02 -10.79
N ASP A 47 12.68 35.94 -11.57
CA ASP A 47 13.33 37.21 -11.93
C ASP A 47 13.61 38.11 -10.70
N GLU A 48 12.98 37.82 -9.57
CA GLU A 48 13.14 38.51 -8.30
C GLU A 48 14.21 37.86 -7.40
N GLY A 49 14.72 36.70 -7.79
CA GLY A 49 15.74 35.94 -7.08
C GLY A 49 15.20 34.98 -6.01
N ASN A 50 13.90 34.71 -5.99
CA ASN A 50 13.31 33.71 -5.10
C ASN A 50 13.46 32.31 -5.69
N ALA A 51 13.71 31.32 -4.82
CA ALA A 51 13.65 29.92 -5.20
C ALA A 51 12.19 29.48 -5.35
N VAL A 52 11.77 29.18 -6.58
CA VAL A 52 10.45 28.65 -6.91
C VAL A 52 10.57 27.15 -7.13
N LEU A 53 9.82 26.36 -6.34
CA LEU A 53 9.66 24.94 -6.58
C LEU A 53 8.48 24.74 -7.54
N GLU A 54 8.79 24.51 -8.82
CA GLU A 54 7.77 24.07 -9.77
C GLU A 54 7.57 22.56 -9.59
N LEU A 55 6.49 22.18 -8.92
CA LEU A 55 6.07 20.78 -8.83
C LEU A 55 5.59 20.35 -10.22
N VAL A 56 6.48 19.75 -11.00
CA VAL A 56 6.12 19.06 -12.22
C VAL A 56 5.47 17.74 -11.79
N CYS A 57 4.17 17.76 -11.53
CA CYS A 57 3.39 16.54 -11.47
C CYS A 57 3.25 16.03 -12.91
N ASP A 58 3.95 14.95 -13.26
CA ASP A 58 3.62 14.24 -14.48
C ASP A 58 2.13 13.90 -14.43
N SER A 59 1.38 14.29 -15.45
CA SER A 59 -0.09 14.23 -15.53
C SER A 59 -0.68 12.81 -15.43
N ASN A 60 0.16 11.80 -15.18
CA ASN A 60 -0.18 10.38 -15.14
C ASN A 60 0.04 9.73 -13.76
N SER A 61 0.19 10.50 -12.67
CA SER A 61 0.17 9.91 -11.32
C SER A 61 -1.22 9.35 -10.96
N GLY A 62 -1.26 8.26 -10.19
CA GLY A 62 -2.48 7.52 -9.85
C GLY A 62 -2.72 6.30 -10.73
N PHE A 63 -3.98 5.86 -10.80
CA PHE A 63 -4.39 4.70 -11.60
C PHE A 63 -4.47 5.06 -13.09
N VAL A 64 -3.79 4.28 -13.92
CA VAL A 64 -3.78 4.45 -15.38
C VAL A 64 -4.26 3.14 -16.03
N LYS A 65 -5.18 3.24 -16.98
CA LYS A 65 -5.68 2.06 -17.74
C LYS A 65 -5.06 2.02 -19.13
N ASN A 66 -4.20 1.04 -19.38
CA ASN A 66 -3.49 0.83 -20.63
C ASN A 66 -3.81 -0.55 -21.20
N ASN A 67 -4.38 -0.62 -22.41
CA ASN A 67 -4.72 -1.88 -23.08
C ASN A 67 -5.51 -2.87 -22.21
N GLY A 68 -6.47 -2.36 -21.43
CA GLY A 68 -7.30 -3.16 -20.53
C GLY A 68 -6.63 -3.53 -19.19
N LYS A 69 -5.35 -3.22 -19.00
CA LYS A 69 -4.62 -3.42 -17.76
C LYS A 69 -4.60 -2.15 -16.92
N ILE A 70 -4.59 -2.29 -15.61
CA ILE A 70 -4.53 -1.16 -14.67
C ILE A 70 -3.13 -1.11 -14.08
N GLU A 71 -2.50 0.05 -14.16
CA GLU A 71 -1.18 0.40 -13.64
C GLU A 71 -1.33 1.52 -12.59
N PHE A 72 -0.32 1.71 -11.75
CA PHE A 72 -0.29 2.83 -10.82
C PHE A 72 1.07 3.51 -10.83
N TYR A 73 1.06 4.84 -10.87
CA TYR A 73 2.25 5.68 -10.82
C TYR A 73 2.20 6.60 -9.60
N ASP A 74 3.30 6.73 -8.88
CA ASP A 74 3.40 7.74 -7.83
C ASP A 74 3.53 9.17 -8.41
N VAL A 75 3.52 10.17 -7.53
CA VAL A 75 3.61 11.58 -7.92
C VAL A 75 4.93 11.95 -8.61
N SER A 76 5.95 11.08 -8.52
CA SER A 76 7.24 11.24 -9.20
C SER A 76 7.29 10.49 -10.53
N GLY A 77 6.17 9.91 -10.99
CA GLY A 77 6.08 9.15 -12.23
C GLY A 77 6.63 7.73 -12.14
N ARG A 78 6.91 7.21 -10.93
CA ARG A 78 7.42 5.83 -10.77
C ARG A 78 6.28 4.83 -10.71
N GLN A 79 6.36 3.77 -11.51
CA GLN A 79 5.36 2.71 -11.54
C GLN A 79 5.47 1.81 -10.30
N ALA A 80 4.33 1.49 -9.68
CA ALA A 80 4.22 0.45 -8.67
C ALA A 80 4.48 -0.94 -9.28
N LYS A 81 5.43 -1.69 -8.72
CA LYS A 81 5.76 -3.07 -9.12
C LYS A 81 6.06 -3.92 -7.90
N SER A 82 5.50 -5.13 -7.86
CA SER A 82 5.59 -6.05 -6.72
C SER A 82 5.28 -5.39 -5.37
N SER A 83 4.34 -4.44 -5.36
CA SER A 83 4.14 -3.52 -4.24
C SER A 83 2.67 -3.36 -3.85
N TRP A 84 2.49 -3.10 -2.55
CA TRP A 84 1.21 -2.76 -1.96
C TRP A 84 0.97 -1.25 -2.05
N ILE A 85 -0.22 -0.85 -2.50
CA ILE A 85 -0.62 0.55 -2.57
C ILE A 85 -1.88 0.74 -1.72
N ASN A 86 -1.87 1.71 -0.81
CA ASN A 86 -3.05 2.10 -0.03
C ASN A 86 -3.59 3.42 -0.56
N ILE A 87 -4.84 3.43 -1.01
CA ILE A 87 -5.55 4.63 -1.44
C ILE A 87 -6.83 4.72 -0.63
N SER A 88 -6.91 5.74 0.23
CA SER A 88 -8.09 6.01 1.06
C SER A 88 -8.57 4.81 1.86
N GLY A 89 -7.64 4.02 2.43
CA GLY A 89 -7.94 2.85 3.24
C GLY A 89 -8.15 1.55 2.45
N LYS A 90 -8.31 1.61 1.13
CA LYS A 90 -8.33 0.42 0.27
C LYS A 90 -6.91 0.03 -0.12
N TRP A 91 -6.60 -1.26 0.00
CA TRP A 91 -5.31 -1.83 -0.41
C TRP A 91 -5.41 -2.49 -1.76
N TYR A 92 -4.39 -2.27 -2.59
CA TYR A 92 -4.22 -2.86 -3.92
C TYR A 92 -2.83 -3.49 -4.00
N TYR A 93 -2.64 -4.43 -4.91
CA TYR A 93 -1.33 -4.99 -5.19
C TYR A 93 -1.04 -4.98 -6.69
N PHE A 94 0.19 -4.62 -7.03
CA PHE A 94 0.68 -4.61 -8.40
C PHE A 94 1.73 -5.69 -8.56
N ASP A 95 1.60 -6.52 -9.59
CA ASP A 95 2.51 -7.62 -9.88
C ASP A 95 3.91 -7.12 -10.31
N LEU A 96 4.80 -8.05 -10.68
CA LEU A 96 6.15 -7.72 -11.13
C LEU A 96 6.19 -6.83 -12.39
N ASN A 97 5.14 -6.90 -13.22
CA ASN A 97 5.00 -6.10 -14.44
C ASN A 97 4.37 -4.73 -14.16
N GLY A 98 3.91 -4.49 -12.92
CA GLY A 98 3.23 -3.28 -12.51
C GLY A 98 1.75 -3.26 -12.88
N ILE A 99 1.16 -4.43 -13.03
CA ILE A 99 -0.26 -4.61 -13.33
C ILE A 99 -1.03 -4.96 -12.06
N MET A 100 -2.15 -4.28 -11.84
CA MET A 100 -3.04 -4.52 -10.71
C MET A 100 -3.58 -5.95 -10.76
N VAL A 101 -3.47 -6.66 -9.65
CA VAL A 101 -3.96 -8.04 -9.53
C VAL A 101 -5.42 -8.08 -9.08
N THR A 102 -6.10 -9.17 -9.46
CA THR A 102 -7.47 -9.51 -9.04
C THR A 102 -7.52 -11.00 -8.66
N GLY A 103 -8.59 -11.42 -7.98
CA GLY A 103 -8.81 -12.79 -7.52
C GLY A 103 -7.81 -13.26 -6.47
N TRP A 104 -7.65 -14.58 -6.36
CA TRP A 104 -6.70 -15.22 -5.43
C TRP A 104 -5.24 -14.96 -5.82
N GLN A 105 -4.46 -14.44 -4.88
CA GLN A 105 -3.05 -14.14 -5.09
C GLN A 105 -2.20 -14.63 -3.92
N ARG A 106 -1.09 -15.29 -4.23
CA ARG A 106 -0.12 -15.74 -3.23
C ARG A 106 1.06 -14.79 -3.19
N ILE A 107 1.09 -13.92 -2.18
CA ILE A 107 2.10 -12.87 -2.01
C ILE A 107 2.89 -13.17 -0.74
N SER A 108 4.21 -13.31 -0.85
CA SER A 108 5.10 -13.63 0.28
C SER A 108 4.63 -14.84 1.11
N ASN A 109 4.25 -15.93 0.43
CA ASN A 109 3.72 -17.15 1.04
C ASN A 109 2.41 -17.01 1.83
N LYS A 110 1.65 -15.94 1.58
CA LYS A 110 0.32 -15.72 2.16
C LYS A 110 -0.70 -15.55 1.04
N TRP A 111 -1.89 -16.12 1.22
CA TRP A 111 -2.99 -15.97 0.29
C TRP A 111 -3.80 -14.73 0.64
N TYR A 112 -4.13 -13.96 -0.39
CA TYR A 112 -5.00 -12.79 -0.37
C TYR A 112 -6.03 -12.94 -1.48
N TYR A 113 -7.15 -12.24 -1.35
CA TYR A 113 -8.14 -12.12 -2.42
C TYR A 113 -8.34 -10.65 -2.77
N PHE A 114 -8.40 -10.35 -4.07
CA PHE A 114 -8.64 -9.02 -4.58
C PHE A 114 -9.92 -9.01 -5.41
N LEU A 115 -10.81 -8.06 -5.15
CA LEU A 115 -12.05 -7.88 -5.92
C LEU A 115 -11.74 -7.46 -7.35
N GLU A 116 -12.76 -7.42 -8.21
CA GLU A 116 -12.62 -6.94 -9.60
C GLU A 116 -12.15 -5.48 -9.68
N ASP A 117 -12.48 -4.66 -8.68
CA ASP A 117 -11.97 -3.28 -8.55
C ASP A 117 -10.51 -3.22 -8.08
N GLY A 118 -9.88 -4.39 -7.83
CA GLY A 118 -8.52 -4.54 -7.34
C GLY A 118 -8.34 -4.37 -5.85
N SER A 119 -9.41 -4.10 -5.09
CA SER A 119 -9.29 -3.91 -3.65
C SER A 119 -9.16 -5.23 -2.90
N LYS A 120 -8.21 -5.29 -1.96
CA LYS A 120 -7.93 -6.43 -1.08
C LYS A 120 -9.11 -6.69 -0.16
N VAL A 121 -9.58 -7.93 -0.12
CA VAL A 121 -10.63 -8.40 0.78
C VAL A 121 -10.11 -8.65 2.19
N THR A 122 -10.95 -8.36 3.17
CA THR A 122 -10.83 -8.71 4.58
C THR A 122 -12.18 -9.21 5.06
N GLY A 123 -12.20 -10.13 6.03
CA GLY A 123 -13.42 -10.76 6.53
C GLY A 123 -13.87 -11.96 5.69
N TRP A 124 -15.19 -12.22 5.72
CA TRP A 124 -15.81 -13.33 5.02
C TRP A 124 -15.80 -13.16 3.50
N LEU A 125 -15.48 -14.24 2.79
CA LEU A 125 -15.51 -14.31 1.33
C LEU A 125 -16.22 -15.59 0.90
N MET A 126 -17.23 -15.47 0.04
CA MET A 126 -17.81 -16.59 -0.69
C MET A 126 -17.19 -16.64 -2.08
N ASP A 127 -16.55 -17.74 -2.42
CA ASP A 127 -15.98 -17.99 -3.75
C ASP A 127 -16.21 -19.44 -4.17
N GLU A 128 -16.67 -19.65 -5.40
CA GLU A 128 -17.01 -20.98 -5.95
C GLU A 128 -17.78 -21.90 -4.97
N ASN A 129 -18.78 -21.37 -4.27
CA ASN A 129 -19.62 -22.09 -3.29
C ASN A 129 -18.88 -22.54 -2.01
N HIS A 130 -17.71 -21.96 -1.72
CA HIS A 130 -16.96 -22.16 -0.49
C HIS A 130 -16.82 -20.85 0.28
N TRP A 131 -16.93 -20.94 1.61
CA TRP A 131 -16.64 -19.82 2.49
C TRP A 131 -15.18 -19.82 2.91
N TYR A 132 -14.59 -18.63 2.90
CA TYR A 132 -13.23 -18.35 3.38
C TYR A 132 -13.28 -17.19 4.36
N TYR A 133 -12.21 -17.05 5.16
CA TYR A 133 -12.02 -15.88 6.01
C TYR A 133 -10.63 -15.30 5.83
N LEU A 134 -10.60 -14.02 5.45
CA LEU A 134 -9.39 -13.22 5.29
C LEU A 134 -9.25 -12.39 6.57
N GLY A 135 -8.09 -12.43 7.24
CA GLY A 135 -7.86 -11.61 8.42
C GLY A 135 -7.94 -10.11 8.12
N GLU A 136 -7.82 -9.27 9.15
CA GLU A 136 -7.72 -7.81 8.98
C GLU A 136 -6.51 -7.40 8.13
N ASP A 137 -5.42 -8.16 8.25
CA ASP A 137 -4.24 -8.07 7.39
C ASP A 137 -4.51 -8.54 5.94
N GLY A 138 -5.66 -9.17 5.68
CA GLY A 138 -6.08 -9.73 4.40
C GLY A 138 -5.55 -11.14 4.15
N MET A 139 -4.81 -11.73 5.09
CA MET A 139 -4.27 -13.07 4.93
C MET A 139 -5.37 -14.10 5.17
N MET A 140 -5.52 -15.04 4.24
CA MET A 140 -6.45 -16.16 4.38
C MET A 140 -6.11 -17.03 5.60
N LYS A 141 -7.12 -17.31 6.42
CA LYS A 141 -7.02 -18.30 7.50
C LYS A 141 -7.13 -19.70 6.92
N SER A 142 -6.26 -20.58 7.37
CA SER A 142 -6.19 -21.99 6.96
C SER A 142 -5.60 -22.84 8.06
N SER A 143 -5.96 -24.13 8.06
CA SER A 143 -5.55 -25.15 9.02
C SER A 143 -5.70 -24.73 10.48
N GLN A 144 -6.80 -24.05 10.84
CA GLN A 144 -6.97 -23.52 12.19
C GLN A 144 -8.43 -23.22 12.56
N TRP A 145 -8.67 -23.22 13.86
CA TRP A 145 -9.87 -22.66 14.48
C TRP A 145 -9.77 -21.14 14.61
N ILE A 146 -10.85 -20.42 14.29
CA ILE A 146 -10.96 -18.97 14.47
C ILE A 146 -12.26 -18.65 15.23
N ASN A 147 -12.16 -17.79 16.23
CA ASN A 147 -13.35 -17.18 16.86
C ASN A 147 -13.71 -15.89 16.09
N ILE A 148 -14.91 -15.85 15.54
CA ILE A 148 -15.47 -14.72 14.80
C ILE A 148 -16.79 -14.37 15.48
N ASP A 149 -16.83 -13.20 16.10
CA ASP A 149 -18.00 -12.67 16.82
C ASP A 149 -18.60 -13.65 17.83
N GLY A 150 -17.73 -14.33 18.60
CA GLY A 150 -18.14 -15.26 19.65
C GLY A 150 -18.45 -16.68 19.15
N SER A 151 -18.49 -16.91 17.84
CA SER A 151 -18.68 -18.24 17.24
C SER A 151 -17.36 -18.83 16.75
N TRP A 152 -17.16 -20.13 16.92
CA TRP A 152 -15.96 -20.83 16.46
C TRP A 152 -16.18 -21.48 15.11
N TYR A 153 -15.24 -21.28 14.20
CA TYR A 153 -15.22 -21.85 12.85
C TYR A 153 -13.88 -22.54 12.62
N TYR A 154 -13.86 -23.60 11.81
CA TYR A 154 -12.63 -24.25 11.39
C TYR A 154 -12.42 -24.06 9.89
N PHE A 155 -11.22 -23.62 9.50
CA PHE A 155 -10.80 -23.50 8.11
C PHE A 155 -9.75 -24.56 7.80
N ASN A 156 -9.96 -25.35 6.76
CA ASN A 156 -9.05 -26.43 6.38
C ASN A 156 -7.76 -25.93 5.69
N GLU A 157 -6.92 -26.85 5.20
CA GLU A 157 -5.64 -26.52 4.57
C GLU A 157 -5.76 -25.61 3.32
N LYS A 158 -6.91 -25.65 2.64
CA LYS A 158 -7.23 -24.81 1.49
C LYS A 158 -7.90 -23.49 1.89
N GLY A 159 -8.11 -23.29 3.19
CA GLY A 159 -8.81 -22.12 3.74
C GLY A 159 -10.34 -22.19 3.64
N ILE A 160 -10.89 -23.32 3.23
CA ILE A 160 -12.34 -23.52 3.14
C ILE A 160 -12.89 -23.74 4.55
N MET A 161 -13.97 -23.04 4.88
CA MET A 161 -14.74 -23.23 6.11
C MET A 161 -15.42 -24.60 6.08
N GLU A 162 -15.12 -25.44 7.07
CA GLU A 162 -15.78 -26.72 7.24
C GLU A 162 -17.22 -26.53 7.75
N LYS A 163 -18.12 -27.43 7.34
CA LYS A 163 -19.52 -27.48 7.78
C LYS A 163 -20.08 -28.89 7.67
N ASP A 164 -21.16 -29.16 8.40
CA ASP A 164 -21.85 -30.47 8.40
C ASP A 164 -20.90 -31.65 8.67
N THR A 165 -19.96 -31.46 9.61
CA THR A 165 -18.87 -32.40 9.89
C THR A 165 -18.49 -32.40 11.38
N ILE A 166 -17.49 -33.21 11.77
CA ILE A 166 -16.90 -33.22 13.11
C ILE A 166 -15.40 -32.95 12.99
N ILE A 167 -14.91 -31.95 13.73
CA ILE A 167 -13.48 -31.58 13.80
C ILE A 167 -13.06 -31.60 15.27
N ASP A 168 -12.00 -32.34 15.61
CA ASP A 168 -11.47 -32.44 16.99
C ASP A 168 -12.52 -32.81 18.07
N GLY A 169 -13.54 -33.58 17.68
CA GLY A 169 -14.67 -33.97 18.55
C GLY A 169 -15.77 -32.93 18.70
N PHE A 170 -15.67 -31.79 18.01
CA PHE A 170 -16.72 -30.78 17.94
C PHE A 170 -17.55 -30.97 16.68
N LYS A 171 -18.88 -30.99 16.84
CA LYS A 171 -19.80 -30.97 15.70
C LYS A 171 -19.84 -29.57 15.09
N ILE A 172 -19.68 -29.48 13.79
CA ILE A 172 -19.83 -28.25 13.01
C ILE A 172 -21.16 -28.31 12.27
N ASN A 173 -22.02 -27.30 12.46
CA ASN A 173 -23.32 -27.26 11.78
C ASN A 173 -23.21 -26.74 10.34
N SER A 174 -24.36 -26.63 9.66
CA SER A 174 -24.44 -26.22 8.25
C SER A 174 -24.01 -24.78 7.98
N ASN A 175 -23.91 -23.96 9.02
CA ASN A 175 -23.39 -22.59 8.97
C ASN A 175 -21.90 -22.50 9.33
N GLY A 176 -21.23 -23.64 9.57
CA GLY A 176 -19.81 -23.69 9.95
C GLY A 176 -19.53 -23.42 11.43
N ILE A 177 -20.58 -23.25 12.26
CA ILE A 177 -20.43 -22.94 13.67
C ILE A 177 -20.20 -24.22 14.47
N SER A 178 -19.18 -24.19 15.32
CA SER A 178 -18.88 -25.23 16.30
C SER A 178 -19.95 -25.31 17.40
N GLU A 179 -20.42 -26.51 17.66
CA GLU A 179 -21.38 -26.84 18.72
C GLU A 179 -20.70 -27.67 19.83
N LEU A 180 -21.50 -28.12 20.81
CA LEU A 180 -21.04 -28.93 21.94
C LEU A 180 -20.13 -30.09 21.51
N LYS A 181 -19.08 -30.31 22.29
CA LYS A 181 -18.18 -31.46 22.12
C LYS A 181 -18.94 -32.75 22.44
N LEU A 182 -18.90 -33.70 21.52
CA LEU A 182 -19.52 -35.02 21.67
C LEU A 182 -18.72 -35.91 22.63
#